data_AF-A0A8T5NM84-F1
#
_entry.id   AF-A0A8T5NM84-F1
#
_cell.length_a   1.000
_cell.length_b   1.000
_cell.length_c   1.000
_cell.angle_alpha   90.00
_cell.angle_beta   90.00
_cell.angle_gamma   90.00
#
_symmetry.space_group_name_H-M   'P 1'
#
loop_
_entity.id
_entity.type
_entity.pdbx_description
1 polymer ?
#
loop_
_entity_poly.entity_id
_entity_poly.type
_entity_poly.pdbx_seq_one_letter_code
_entity_poly.pdbx_strand_id
1 'polypeptide(L)'
;MVKVEVVMDERALLARAMLNLKLIKISWALFFILIGASWILENLDKINNAMMWALIYAGSGAILLLLNLLRYFYKFNISRFTIGLGVLGVLMGVGNIYSPGTISIWAAIVLIIGLSMLLGAIKK
;
A
#
# COMPACT_ATOMS: atom_id res chain seq x y z
N MET A 1 -35.16 -2.56 -26.20
CA MET A 1 -34.72 -1.87 -24.97
C MET A 1 -33.57 -2.61 -24.29
N VAL A 2 -33.60 -3.95 -24.22
CA VAL A 2 -32.52 -4.83 -23.71
C VAL A 2 -31.10 -4.48 -24.22
N LYS A 3 -30.93 -4.21 -25.52
CA LYS A 3 -29.59 -3.92 -26.09
C LYS A 3 -28.95 -2.63 -25.55
N VAL A 4 -29.75 -1.65 -25.13
CA VAL A 4 -29.23 -0.37 -24.60
C VAL A 4 -28.84 -0.50 -23.12
N GLU A 5 -29.64 -1.25 -22.33
CA GLU A 5 -29.29 -1.57 -20.94
C GLU A 5 -27.99 -2.37 -20.85
N VAL A 6 -27.83 -3.41 -21.67
CA VAL A 6 -26.62 -4.24 -21.68
C VAL A 6 -25.37 -3.42 -22.05
N VAL A 7 -25.47 -2.53 -23.04
CA VAL A 7 -24.35 -1.65 -23.46
C VAL A 7 -24.01 -0.59 -22.41
N MET A 8 -24.99 -0.11 -21.64
CA MET A 8 -24.77 0.83 -20.54
C MET A 8 -24.02 0.18 -19.36
N ASP A 9 -24.35 -1.06 -19.03
CA ASP A 9 -23.68 -1.83 -17.97
C ASP A 9 -22.22 -2.15 -18.30
N GLU A 10 -21.92 -2.52 -19.56
CA GLU A 10 -20.55 -2.77 -20.01
C GLU A 10 -19.66 -1.52 -19.88
N ARG A 11 -20.17 -0.36 -20.27
CA ARG A 11 -19.43 0.92 -20.15
C ARG A 11 -19.17 1.29 -18.69
N ALA A 12 -20.14 1.06 -17.80
CA ALA A 12 -20.00 1.33 -16.39
C ALA A 12 -18.95 0.41 -15.73
N LEU A 13 -18.93 -0.88 -16.09
CA LEU A 13 -17.92 -1.83 -15.63
C LEU A 13 -16.51 -1.44 -16.11
N LEU A 14 -16.37 -1.08 -17.39
CA LEU A 14 -15.09 -0.62 -17.95
C LEU A 14 -14.59 0.64 -17.26
N ALA A 15 -15.46 1.63 -17.03
CA ALA A 15 -15.09 2.87 -16.34
C ALA A 15 -14.59 2.59 -14.91
N ARG A 16 -15.25 1.68 -14.17
CA ARG A 16 -14.81 1.24 -12.85
C ARG A 16 -13.45 0.56 -12.88
N ALA A 17 -13.23 -0.36 -13.83
CA ALA A 17 -11.95 -1.04 -13.99
C ALA A 17 -10.81 -0.05 -14.31
N MET A 18 -11.05 0.90 -15.21
CA MET A 18 -10.10 1.95 -15.56
C MET A 18 -9.77 2.84 -14.36
N LEU A 19 -10.75 3.21 -13.53
CA LEU A 19 -10.51 4.01 -12.33
C LEU A 19 -9.65 3.26 -11.31
N ASN A 20 -9.91 1.99 -11.05
CA ASN A 20 -9.08 1.18 -10.16
C ASN A 20 -7.63 1.05 -10.68
N LEU A 21 -7.44 0.87 -12.00
CA LEU A 21 -6.12 0.86 -12.61
C LEU A 21 -5.40 2.21 -12.45
N LYS A 22 -6.11 3.34 -12.59
CA LYS A 22 -5.54 4.67 -12.33
C LYS A 22 -5.08 4.81 -10.89
N LEU A 23 -5.88 4.38 -9.91
CA LEU A 23 -5.50 4.42 -8.48
C LEU A 23 -4.23 3.60 -8.22
N ILE A 24 -4.11 2.41 -8.84
CA ILE A 24 -2.91 1.58 -8.74
C ILE A 24 -1.69 2.31 -9.32
N LYS A 25 -1.82 2.89 -10.53
CA LYS A 25 -0.73 3.65 -11.17
C LYS A 25 -0.27 4.83 -10.33
N ILE A 26 -1.21 5.60 -9.76
CA ILE A 26 -0.91 6.72 -8.87
C ILE A 26 -0.18 6.23 -7.62
N SER A 27 -0.63 5.11 -7.03
CA SER A 27 0.03 4.54 -5.84
C SER A 27 1.48 4.13 -6.13
N TRP A 28 1.73 3.53 -7.29
CA TRP A 28 3.10 3.21 -7.74
C TRP A 28 3.94 4.47 -7.98
N ALA A 29 3.37 5.48 -8.65
CA ALA A 29 4.07 6.74 -8.88
C ALA A 29 4.47 7.41 -7.54
N LEU A 30 3.54 7.47 -6.58
CA LEU A 30 3.82 7.98 -5.24
C LEU A 30 4.90 7.17 -4.52
N PHE A 31 4.90 5.85 -4.67
CA PHE A 31 5.92 4.97 -4.08
C PHE A 31 7.32 5.23 -4.65
N PHE A 32 7.45 5.38 -5.97
CA PHE A 32 8.74 5.71 -6.59
C PHE A 32 9.21 7.12 -6.24
N ILE A 33 8.29 8.10 -6.18
CA ILE A 33 8.61 9.45 -5.72
C ILE A 33 9.12 9.43 -4.28
N LEU A 34 8.46 8.67 -3.39
CA LEU A 34 8.87 8.51 -1.99
C LEU A 34 10.28 7.96 -1.88
N ILE A 35 10.59 6.88 -2.60
CA ILE A 35 11.93 6.27 -2.59
C ILE A 35 12.98 7.26 -3.11
N GLY A 36 12.72 7.88 -4.27
CA GLY A 36 13.64 8.84 -4.85
C GLY A 36 13.89 10.05 -3.94
N ALA A 37 12.82 10.62 -3.37
CA ALA A 37 12.93 11.72 -2.42
C ALA A 37 13.70 11.33 -1.16
N SER A 38 13.49 10.11 -0.64
CA SER A 38 14.20 9.61 0.55
C SER A 38 15.70 9.49 0.29
N TRP A 39 16.10 8.93 -0.85
CA TRP A 39 17.53 8.84 -1.23
C TRP A 39 18.16 10.21 -1.47
N ILE A 40 17.44 11.13 -2.10
CA ILE A 40 17.95 12.49 -2.29
C ILE A 40 18.18 13.16 -0.93
N LEU A 41 17.25 13.03 0.02
CA LEU A 41 17.39 13.61 1.35
C LEU A 41 18.56 12.99 2.14
N GLU A 42 18.78 11.69 2.02
CA GLU A 42 19.91 11.01 2.67
C GLU A 42 21.25 11.44 2.05
N ASN A 43 21.35 11.48 0.71
CA ASN A 43 22.56 11.96 0.02
C ASN A 43 22.87 13.45 0.27
N LEU A 44 21.88 14.25 0.64
CA LEU A 44 22.06 15.66 1.04
C LEU A 44 22.39 15.81 2.53
N ASP A 45 22.66 14.72 3.24
CA ASP A 45 22.89 14.65 4.68
C ASP A 45 21.76 15.31 5.51
N LYS A 46 20.54 15.40 4.95
CA LYS A 46 19.37 15.98 5.65
C LYS A 46 18.73 14.98 6.59
N ILE A 47 18.84 13.70 6.29
CA ILE A 47 18.38 12.59 7.11
C ILE A 47 19.45 11.52 7.18
N ASN A 48 19.49 10.75 8.26
CA ASN A 48 20.36 9.59 8.35
C ASN A 48 19.69 8.35 7.71
N ASN A 49 20.49 7.29 7.52
CA ASN A 49 20.03 6.03 6.93
C ASN A 49 18.83 5.42 7.67
N ALA A 50 18.80 5.46 9.00
CA ALA A 50 17.66 4.95 9.78
C ALA A 50 16.36 5.71 9.50
N MET A 51 16.43 7.04 9.43
CA MET A 51 15.30 7.91 9.09
C MET A 51 14.85 7.71 7.65
N MET A 52 15.77 7.48 6.71
CA MET A 52 15.43 7.14 5.32
C MET A 52 14.57 5.88 5.27
N TRP A 53 14.99 4.79 5.92
CA TRP A 53 14.19 3.55 5.96
C TRP A 53 12.88 3.72 6.71
N ALA A 54 12.86 4.46 7.82
CA ALA A 54 11.64 4.77 8.55
C ALA A 54 10.62 5.49 7.64
N LEU A 55 11.08 6.46 6.84
CA LEU A 55 10.26 7.23 5.91
C LEU A 55 9.74 6.37 4.75
N ILE A 56 10.59 5.49 4.19
CA ILE A 56 10.18 4.54 3.15
C ILE A 56 9.12 3.56 3.69
N TYR A 57 9.32 2.96 4.87
CA TYR A 57 8.36 2.03 5.46
C TYR A 57 7.03 2.71 5.81
N ALA A 58 7.08 3.83 6.54
CA ALA A 58 5.87 4.55 6.94
C ALA A 58 5.13 5.10 5.71
N GLY A 59 5.85 5.70 4.76
CA GLY A 59 5.27 6.29 3.56
C GLY A 59 4.68 5.23 2.62
N SER A 60 5.36 4.11 2.40
CA SER A 60 4.82 3.01 1.59
C SER A 60 3.59 2.37 2.27
N GLY A 61 3.63 2.22 3.59
CA GLY A 61 2.49 1.79 4.38
C GLY A 61 1.28 2.72 4.22
N ALA A 62 1.51 4.03 4.36
CA ALA A 62 0.48 5.07 4.20
C ALA A 62 -0.12 5.08 2.79
N ILE A 63 0.70 4.93 1.73
CA ILE A 63 0.23 4.84 0.34
C ILE A 63 -0.71 3.64 0.14
N LEU A 64 -0.34 2.47 0.67
CA LEU A 64 -1.18 1.27 0.57
C LEU A 64 -2.49 1.40 1.35
N LEU A 65 -2.46 2.00 2.53
CA LEU A 65 -3.68 2.27 3.31
C LEU A 65 -4.57 3.28 2.59
N LEU A 66 -4.00 4.35 2.03
CA LEU A 66 -4.72 5.35 1.27
C LEU A 66 -5.37 4.75 0.01
N LEU A 67 -4.66 3.86 -0.71
CA LEU A 67 -5.22 3.13 -1.84
C LEU A 67 -6.46 2.32 -1.43
N ASN A 68 -6.40 1.61 -0.29
CA ASN A 68 -7.55 0.83 0.18
C ASN A 68 -8.68 1.70 0.73
N LEU A 69 -8.36 2.85 1.33
CA LEU A 69 -9.34 3.83 1.76
C LEU A 69 -10.10 4.41 0.56
N LEU A 70 -9.39 4.77 -0.52
CA LEU A 70 -10.03 5.20 -1.77
C LEU A 70 -10.85 4.08 -2.40
N ARG A 71 -10.36 2.84 -2.39
CA ARG A 71 -11.16 1.67 -2.82
C ARG A 71 -12.44 1.50 -2.02
N TYR A 72 -12.42 1.76 -0.70
CA TYR A 72 -13.61 1.74 0.13
C TYR A 72 -14.63 2.81 -0.32
N PHE A 73 -14.20 4.06 -0.51
CA PHE A 73 -15.08 5.14 -0.97
C PHE A 73 -15.69 4.88 -2.35
N TYR A 74 -14.92 4.32 -3.28
CA TYR A 74 -15.40 3.97 -4.62
C TYR A 74 -16.09 2.60 -4.71
N LYS A 75 -16.31 1.93 -3.56
CA LYS A 75 -16.94 0.59 -3.48
C LYS A 75 -16.23 -0.47 -4.35
N PHE A 76 -14.91 -0.38 -4.45
CA PHE A 76 -14.07 -1.40 -5.05
C PHE A 76 -13.72 -2.50 -4.05
N ASN A 77 -13.31 -3.66 -4.57
CA ASN A 77 -12.83 -4.76 -3.76
C ASN A 77 -11.56 -4.36 -3.01
N ILE A 78 -11.65 -4.33 -1.69
CA ILE A 78 -10.55 -4.03 -0.79
C ILE A 78 -9.64 -5.25 -0.70
N SER A 79 -8.33 -5.05 -0.83
CA SER A 79 -7.37 -6.13 -0.68
C SER A 79 -6.84 -6.17 0.75
N ARG A 80 -7.28 -7.18 1.51
CA ARG A 80 -6.80 -7.44 2.88
C ARG A 80 -5.29 -7.58 2.95
N PHE A 81 -4.68 -8.13 1.90
CA PHE A 81 -3.23 -8.22 1.76
C PHE A 81 -2.58 -6.83 1.75
N THR A 82 -3.07 -5.93 0.90
CA THR A 82 -2.53 -4.56 0.84
C THR A 82 -2.82 -3.75 2.10
N ILE A 83 -3.93 -4.00 2.80
CA ILE A 83 -4.18 -3.42 4.12
C ILE A 83 -3.15 -3.94 5.13
N GLY A 84 -2.93 -5.25 5.19
CA GLY A 84 -1.95 -5.85 6.10
C GLY A 84 -0.55 -5.30 5.87
N LEU A 85 -0.10 -5.25 4.61
CA LEU A 85 1.15 -4.61 4.25
C LEU A 85 1.19 -3.12 4.62
N GLY A 86 0.08 -2.41 4.39
CA GLY A 86 -0.07 -1.00 4.73
C GLY A 86 0.14 -0.74 6.23
N VAL A 87 -0.59 -1.48 7.06
CA VAL A 87 -0.48 -1.40 8.53
C VAL A 87 0.94 -1.75 8.99
N LEU A 88 1.50 -2.84 8.46
CA LEU A 88 2.86 -3.25 8.83
C LEU A 88 3.91 -2.25 8.40
N GLY A 89 3.80 -1.66 7.21
CA GLY A 89 4.71 -0.60 6.76
C GLY A 89 4.69 0.59 7.71
N VAL A 90 3.49 1.03 8.13
CA VAL A 90 3.36 2.12 9.11
C VAL A 90 3.97 1.73 10.46
N LEU A 91 3.66 0.55 10.99
CA LEU A 91 4.21 0.09 12.27
C LEU A 91 5.73 -0.04 12.24
N MET A 92 6.28 -0.57 11.14
CA MET A 92 7.72 -0.69 10.92
C MET A 92 8.39 0.69 10.82
N GLY A 93 7.80 1.60 10.07
CA GLY A 93 8.32 2.96 9.92
C GLY A 93 8.31 3.72 11.24
N VAL A 94 7.19 3.71 11.97
CA VAL A 94 7.08 4.32 13.30
C VAL A 94 8.03 3.65 14.29
N GLY A 95 8.08 2.32 14.32
CA GLY A 95 8.97 1.57 15.19
C GLY A 95 10.45 1.88 14.95
N ASN A 96 10.85 2.09 13.69
CA ASN A 96 12.23 2.45 13.34
C ASN A 96 12.60 3.89 13.76
N ILE A 97 11.62 4.76 14.03
CA ILE A 97 11.87 6.09 14.63
C ILE A 97 12.20 5.95 16.12
N TYR A 98 11.46 5.11 16.84
CA TYR A 98 11.64 4.92 18.30
C TYR A 98 12.75 3.94 18.67
N SER A 99 13.06 2.97 17.80
CA SER A 99 14.11 1.97 18.03
C SER A 99 14.84 1.63 16.72
N PRO A 100 15.69 2.55 16.24
CA PRO A 100 16.41 2.41 14.97
C PRO A 100 17.17 1.09 14.85
N GLY A 101 16.97 0.36 13.76
CA GLY A 101 17.75 -0.84 13.41
C GLY A 101 17.45 -2.10 14.25
N THR A 102 16.48 -2.05 15.17
CA THR A 102 16.10 -3.21 16.00
C THR A 102 15.10 -4.14 15.31
N ILE A 103 14.32 -3.60 14.38
CA ILE A 103 13.23 -4.34 13.74
C ILE A 103 13.75 -5.01 12.46
N SER A 104 13.82 -6.35 12.50
CA SER A 104 14.32 -7.16 11.39
C SER A 104 13.31 -7.22 10.24
N ILE A 105 13.79 -6.93 9.02
CA ILE A 105 12.99 -7.09 7.80
C ILE A 105 12.54 -8.55 7.58
N TRP A 106 13.36 -9.51 8.02
CA TRP A 106 13.01 -10.93 7.98
C TRP A 106 11.83 -11.24 8.90
N ALA A 107 11.79 -10.65 10.08
CA ALA A 107 10.65 -10.79 10.99
C ALA A 107 9.38 -10.17 10.37
N ALA A 108 9.50 -9.03 9.68
CA ALA A 108 8.39 -8.44 8.95
C ALA A 108 7.82 -9.37 7.87
N ILE A 109 8.69 -9.99 7.06
CA ILE A 109 8.30 -10.93 6.00
C ILE A 109 7.62 -12.17 6.60
N VAL A 110 8.20 -12.77 7.63
CA VAL A 110 7.61 -13.94 8.33
C VAL A 110 6.24 -13.60 8.89
N LEU A 111 6.09 -12.40 9.47
CA LEU A 111 4.82 -11.93 10.02
C LEU A 111 3.76 -11.71 8.93
N ILE A 112 4.14 -11.18 7.76
CA ILE A 112 3.26 -11.06 6.58
C ILE A 112 2.76 -12.44 6.15
N ILE A 113 3.68 -13.40 6.03
CA ILE A 113 3.35 -14.78 5.63
C ILE A 113 2.38 -15.39 6.66
N GLY A 114 2.71 -15.33 7.95
CA GLY A 114 1.85 -15.85 9.02
C GLY A 114 0.44 -15.23 9.04
N LEU A 115 0.33 -13.91 8.90
CA LEU A 115 -0.97 -13.23 8.82
C LEU A 115 -1.76 -13.65 7.58
N SER A 116 -1.10 -13.81 6.42
CA SER A 116 -1.78 -14.24 5.19
C SER A 116 -2.34 -15.67 5.31
N MET A 117 -1.61 -16.57 5.98
CA MET A 117 -2.06 -17.94 6.27
C MET A 117 -3.25 -17.94 7.23
N LEU A 118 -3.19 -17.16 8.33
CA LEU A 118 -4.30 -17.02 9.28
C LEU A 118 -5.57 -16.50 8.59
N LEU A 119 -5.43 -15.46 7.75
CA LEU A 119 -6.56 -14.90 7.00
C LEU A 119 -7.15 -15.90 5.98
N GLY A 120 -6.31 -16.79 5.42
CA GLY A 120 -6.74 -17.90 4.58
C GLY A 120 -7.51 -18.96 5.37
N ALA A 121 -7.04 -19.31 6.57
CA ALA A 121 -7.66 -20.33 7.42
C ALA A 121 -9.02 -19.90 8.02
N ILE A 122 -9.22 -18.59 8.24
CA ILE A 122 -10.47 -18.05 8.79
C ILE A 122 -11.60 -17.97 7.74
N LYS A 123 -11.27 -18.03 6.44
CA LYS A 123 -12.28 -18.13 5.39
C LYS A 123 -12.83 -19.57 5.33
N LYS A 124 -13.97 -19.79 5.97
CA LYS A 124 -14.93 -20.85 5.59
C LYS A 124 -15.62 -20.48 4.29
#